data_AF-A0A526YV16-F1
#
_entry.id   AF-A0A526YV16-F1
#
_cell.length_a   1.000
_cell.length_b   1.000
_cell.length_c   1.000
_cell.angle_alpha   90.00
_cell.angle_beta   90.00
_cell.angle_gamma   90.00
#
_symmetry.space_group_name_H-M   'P 1'
#
loop_
_entity.id
_entity.type
_entity.pdbx_description
1 polymer ?
#
loop_
_entity_poly.entity_id
_entity_poly.type
_entity_poly.pdbx_seq_one_letter_code
_entity_poly.pdbx_strand_id
1 'polypeptide(L)'
;MTGEPAGGFSVSIKGTGLALEREVTADVAMALIAIIMGGKPTYGMGQPNPAEAPSAPDDPYAKSSRRLSLREFLNETRATRNTEKIVAIAEFLNVQEQKTTFNGEDIKARFKSAAEPTPANFPRDFALVLKNGWVAEDPDATGSYYVTKTGRSALDGHFGNASRGGGSTSARGYSGRIESSSDKASLEAHGRTPGSQRRRNGGSKTTNWRIVEALLDEPGRASLKDFYRDKRPRNQNEQVAVLAFKLKELTARPGFDGHEIHTAFQIVNAKTPRNLVGVFGNMTGSGLGKVMDKKFIANFKAEDIVKHDLPPKDDKNDRD
;
A
#
# COMPACT_ATOMS: atom_id res chain seq x y z
N MET A 1 22.18 -38.29 13.90
CA MET A 1 21.66 -39.55 13.30
C MET A 1 20.65 -39.15 12.25
N THR A 2 21.09 -39.05 11.00
CA THR A 2 20.21 -38.89 9.83
C THR A 2 19.79 -40.28 9.39
N GLY A 3 18.52 -40.64 9.61
CA GLY A 3 18.01 -41.94 9.18
C GLY A 3 18.02 -42.06 7.65
N GLU A 4 18.37 -43.24 7.13
CA GLU A 4 18.13 -43.56 5.73
C GLU A 4 16.62 -43.41 5.41
N PRO A 5 16.26 -42.87 4.24
CA PRO A 5 14.88 -42.88 3.79
C PRO A 5 14.47 -44.34 3.53
N ALA A 6 13.63 -44.88 4.41
CA ALA A 6 13.03 -46.21 4.22
C ALA A 6 12.35 -46.26 2.85
N GLY A 7 12.64 -47.30 2.06
CA GLY A 7 12.30 -47.37 0.64
C GLY A 7 10.83 -47.06 0.35
N GLY A 8 10.61 -46.07 -0.52
CA GLY A 8 9.27 -45.71 -0.99
C GLY A 8 8.69 -46.76 -1.94
N PHE A 9 7.37 -46.87 -1.97
CA PHE A 9 6.63 -47.72 -2.89
C PHE A 9 5.94 -46.84 -3.93
N SER A 10 6.10 -47.13 -5.23
CA SER A 10 5.26 -46.50 -6.26
C SER A 10 3.91 -47.23 -6.35
N VAL A 11 2.82 -46.46 -6.28
CA VAL A 11 1.46 -46.96 -6.45
C VAL A 11 0.82 -46.30 -7.67
N SER A 12 0.37 -47.11 -8.64
CA SER A 12 -0.39 -46.70 -9.81
C SER A 12 -1.82 -47.25 -9.74
N ILE A 13 -2.81 -46.35 -9.63
CA ILE A 13 -4.24 -46.68 -9.67
C ILE A 13 -4.80 -46.23 -11.03
N LYS A 14 -5.47 -47.14 -11.75
CA LYS A 14 -6.12 -46.87 -13.05
C LYS A 14 -7.56 -47.37 -13.04
N GLY A 15 -8.49 -46.54 -13.51
CA GLY A 15 -9.92 -46.83 -13.61
C GLY A 15 -10.57 -46.07 -14.77
N THR A 16 -11.89 -46.18 -14.91
CA THR A 16 -12.67 -45.54 -15.98
C THR A 16 -12.54 -44.01 -15.94
N GLY A 17 -11.63 -43.46 -16.75
CA GLY A 17 -11.37 -42.03 -16.87
C GLY A 17 -10.41 -41.43 -15.83
N LEU A 18 -9.74 -42.24 -15.01
CA LEU A 18 -8.86 -41.75 -13.92
C LEU A 18 -7.58 -42.59 -13.81
N ALA A 19 -6.43 -41.92 -13.79
CA ALA A 19 -5.12 -42.51 -13.55
C ALA A 19 -4.36 -41.66 -12.52
N LEU A 20 -3.80 -42.30 -11.51
CA LEU A 20 -2.99 -41.69 -10.45
C LEU A 20 -1.74 -42.54 -10.26
N GLU A 21 -0.57 -41.91 -10.27
CA GLU A 21 0.71 -42.55 -9.94
C GLU A 21 1.42 -41.70 -8.88
N ARG A 22 1.87 -42.32 -7.79
CA ARG A 22 2.50 -41.62 -6.67
C ARG A 22 3.41 -42.54 -5.87
N GLU A 23 4.55 -42.02 -5.43
CA GLU A 23 5.34 -42.65 -4.38
C GLU A 23 4.68 -42.43 -3.01
N VAL A 24 4.65 -43.49 -2.20
CA VAL A 24 4.07 -43.52 -0.85
C VAL A 24 4.96 -44.31 0.11
N THR A 25 4.78 -44.10 1.41
CA THR A 25 5.45 -44.90 2.45
C THR A 25 4.86 -46.30 2.56
N ALA A 26 5.61 -47.22 3.17
CA ALA A 26 5.19 -48.61 3.40
C ALA A 26 3.80 -48.73 4.05
N ASP A 27 3.52 -47.92 5.08
CA ASP A 27 2.25 -47.96 5.82
C ASP A 27 1.04 -47.60 4.94
N VAL A 28 1.22 -46.61 4.05
CA VAL A 28 0.18 -46.17 3.11
C VAL A 28 -0.02 -47.21 2.01
N ALA A 29 1.06 -47.81 1.51
CA ALA A 29 0.97 -48.92 0.55
C ALA A 29 0.20 -50.12 1.15
N MET A 30 0.50 -50.51 2.39
CA MET A 30 -0.20 -51.59 3.09
C MET A 30 -1.67 -51.29 3.34
N ALA A 31 -2.02 -50.05 3.71
CA ALA A 31 -3.40 -49.62 3.87
C ALA A 31 -4.19 -49.69 2.54
N LEU A 32 -3.57 -49.30 1.42
CA LEU A 32 -4.17 -49.40 0.09
C LEU A 32 -4.37 -50.86 -0.35
N ILE A 33 -3.38 -51.74 -0.12
CA ILE A 33 -3.50 -53.17 -0.38
C ILE A 33 -4.67 -53.78 0.42
N ALA A 34 -4.79 -53.46 1.71
CA ALA A 34 -5.87 -53.96 2.56
C ALA A 34 -7.26 -53.58 2.01
N ILE A 35 -7.44 -52.33 1.58
CA ILE A 35 -8.69 -51.83 0.98
C ILE A 35 -8.99 -52.56 -0.34
N ILE A 36 -7.99 -52.74 -1.21
CA ILE A 36 -8.14 -53.43 -2.51
C ILE A 36 -8.54 -54.90 -2.32
N MET A 37 -8.02 -55.57 -1.28
CA MET A 37 -8.37 -56.96 -0.95
C MET A 37 -9.72 -57.10 -0.21
N GLY A 38 -10.53 -56.04 -0.13
CA GLY A 38 -11.82 -56.05 0.56
C GLY A 38 -11.72 -56.06 2.10
N GLY A 39 -10.52 -55.94 2.64
CA GLY A 39 -10.31 -55.74 4.06
C GLY A 39 -10.79 -54.34 4.47
N LYS A 40 -11.55 -54.27 5.57
CA LYS A 40 -11.75 -52.98 6.25
C LYS A 40 -10.36 -52.52 6.72
N PRO A 41 -9.92 -51.29 6.40
CA PRO A 41 -8.61 -50.81 6.84
C PRO A 41 -8.61 -50.74 8.36
N THR A 42 -7.95 -51.72 8.99
CA THR A 42 -7.62 -51.69 10.41
C THR A 42 -6.51 -50.67 10.61
N TYR A 43 -6.88 -49.39 10.60
CA TYR A 43 -6.11 -48.37 11.29
C TYR A 43 -5.93 -48.88 12.72
N GLY A 44 -4.69 -49.24 13.09
CA GLY A 44 -4.42 -49.82 14.41
C GLY A 44 -4.94 -48.86 15.48
N MET A 45 -5.79 -49.29 16.43
CA MET A 45 -5.49 -50.34 17.41
C MET A 45 -4.15 -50.14 18.13
N GLY A 46 -3.64 -48.91 18.12
CA GLY A 46 -3.11 -48.29 19.33
C GLY A 46 -4.13 -47.27 19.83
N GLN A 47 -5.28 -47.72 20.38
CA GLN A 47 -6.04 -46.83 21.26
C GLN A 47 -5.31 -46.78 22.60
N PRO A 48 -4.68 -45.65 22.99
CA PRO A 48 -4.35 -45.46 24.38
C PRO A 48 -5.64 -45.49 25.20
N ASN A 49 -5.55 -46.13 26.36
CA ASN A 49 -6.61 -46.27 27.36
C ASN A 49 -7.36 -44.92 27.57
N PRO A 50 -8.69 -44.83 27.42
CA PRO A 50 -9.44 -43.56 27.51
C PRO A 50 -9.54 -42.99 28.95
N ALA A 51 -8.70 -43.47 29.88
CA ALA A 51 -8.70 -43.09 31.28
C ALA A 51 -7.77 -41.91 31.61
N GLU A 52 -6.72 -41.66 30.81
CA GLU A 52 -5.75 -40.60 31.12
C GLU A 52 -5.01 -40.14 29.85
N ALA A 53 -5.74 -39.43 28.97
CA ALA A 53 -5.09 -38.65 27.92
C ALA A 53 -4.46 -37.40 28.58
N PRO A 54 -3.12 -37.22 28.57
CA PRO A 54 -2.56 -35.92 28.94
C PRO A 54 -3.16 -34.89 27.99
N SER A 55 -3.70 -33.81 28.53
CA SER A 55 -4.35 -32.76 27.74
C SER A 55 -3.39 -32.30 26.66
N ALA A 56 -3.65 -32.69 25.40
CA ALA A 56 -2.89 -32.19 24.28
C ALA A 56 -2.97 -30.65 24.35
N PRO A 57 -1.84 -29.94 24.32
CA PRO A 57 -1.86 -28.49 24.48
C PRO A 57 -2.84 -27.91 23.48
N ASP A 58 -3.79 -27.09 23.95
CA ASP A 58 -4.83 -26.48 23.14
C ASP A 58 -4.21 -25.87 21.89
N ASP A 59 -4.29 -26.56 20.74
CA ASP A 59 -3.82 -26.01 19.47
C ASP A 59 -4.85 -24.94 19.08
N PRO A 60 -4.50 -23.64 19.17
CA PRO A 60 -5.47 -22.58 19.01
C PRO A 60 -6.02 -22.51 17.57
N TYR A 61 -5.40 -23.21 16.62
CA TYR A 61 -5.82 -23.28 15.22
C TYR A 61 -6.92 -24.32 14.96
N ALA A 62 -7.12 -25.31 15.84
CA ALA A 62 -8.09 -26.39 15.64
C ALA A 62 -9.57 -25.94 15.62
N LYS A 63 -9.89 -24.70 16.05
CA LYS A 63 -11.26 -24.15 16.06
C LYS A 63 -11.79 -23.68 14.70
N SER A 64 -11.00 -23.77 13.61
CA SER A 64 -11.27 -23.09 12.34
C SER A 64 -11.78 -23.96 11.18
N SER A 65 -11.93 -25.28 11.33
CA SER A 65 -12.27 -26.20 10.22
C SER A 65 -13.73 -26.16 9.72
N ARG A 66 -14.48 -25.09 10.04
CA ARG A 66 -15.70 -24.79 9.29
C ARG A 66 -15.29 -24.26 7.91
N ARG A 67 -15.69 -24.96 6.86
CA ARG A 67 -15.49 -24.51 5.47
C ARG A 67 -16.24 -23.20 5.26
N LEU A 68 -15.54 -22.08 5.42
CA LEU A 68 -16.04 -20.75 5.10
C LEU A 68 -16.27 -20.66 3.59
N SER A 69 -17.38 -20.07 3.17
CA SER A 69 -17.51 -19.65 1.78
C SER A 69 -16.54 -18.51 1.48
N LEU A 70 -16.11 -18.39 0.22
CA LEU A 70 -15.21 -17.31 -0.20
C LEU A 70 -15.77 -15.91 0.13
N ARG A 71 -17.09 -15.75 0.11
CA ARG A 71 -17.75 -14.48 0.46
C ARG A 71 -17.68 -14.18 1.96
N GLU A 72 -17.82 -15.18 2.82
CA GLU A 72 -17.64 -15.03 4.26
C GLU A 72 -16.18 -14.66 4.58
N PHE A 73 -15.22 -15.33 3.95
CA PHE A 73 -13.79 -15.02 4.11
C PHE A 73 -13.43 -13.59 3.69
N LEU A 74 -14.02 -13.08 2.60
CA LEU A 74 -13.85 -11.68 2.19
C LEU A 74 -14.46 -10.67 3.17
N ASN A 75 -15.57 -11.03 3.82
CA ASN A 75 -16.18 -10.20 4.88
C ASN A 75 -15.33 -10.21 6.16
N GLU A 76 -14.83 -11.38 6.56
CA GLU A 76 -13.99 -11.57 7.76
C GLU A 76 -12.66 -10.82 7.64
N THR A 77 -11.98 -10.94 6.50
CA THR A 77 -10.73 -10.22 6.21
C THR A 77 -10.92 -8.72 6.02
N ARG A 78 -12.16 -8.23 5.85
CA ARG A 78 -12.54 -6.83 5.59
C ARG A 78 -11.85 -6.24 4.34
N ALA A 79 -11.59 -7.06 3.33
CA ALA A 79 -10.91 -6.67 2.12
C ALA A 79 -11.77 -5.70 1.28
N THR A 80 -11.52 -4.38 1.37
CA THR A 80 -12.37 -3.38 0.71
C THR A 80 -11.96 -3.08 -0.73
N ARG A 81 -10.66 -2.99 -1.00
CA ARG A 81 -10.10 -2.62 -2.30
C ARG A 81 -9.82 -3.84 -3.16
N ASN A 82 -9.84 -3.70 -4.48
CA ASN A 82 -9.51 -4.77 -5.42
C ASN A 82 -8.16 -5.45 -5.10
N THR A 83 -7.13 -4.68 -4.76
CA THR A 83 -5.81 -5.20 -4.37
C THR A 83 -5.85 -6.04 -3.09
N GLU A 84 -6.69 -5.64 -2.12
CA GLU A 84 -6.88 -6.34 -0.84
C GLU A 84 -7.67 -7.65 -1.09
N LYS A 85 -8.72 -7.58 -1.92
CA LYS A 85 -9.54 -8.73 -2.34
C LYS A 85 -8.74 -9.77 -3.13
N ILE A 86 -7.80 -9.35 -3.98
CA ILE A 86 -6.87 -10.25 -4.69
C ILE A 86 -6.05 -11.08 -3.69
N VAL A 87 -5.50 -10.47 -2.63
CA VAL A 87 -4.72 -11.18 -1.61
C VAL A 87 -5.61 -12.12 -0.78
N ALA A 88 -6.82 -11.67 -0.40
CA ALA A 88 -7.75 -12.51 0.34
C ALA A 88 -8.22 -13.74 -0.47
N ILE A 89 -8.51 -13.57 -1.76
CA ILE A 89 -8.83 -14.70 -2.65
C ILE A 89 -7.62 -15.64 -2.79
N ALA A 90 -6.41 -15.10 -2.91
CA ALA A 90 -5.19 -15.89 -3.02
C ALA A 90 -4.93 -16.76 -1.77
N GLU A 91 -5.11 -16.20 -0.56
CA GLU A 91 -4.94 -16.98 0.68
C GLU A 91 -6.10 -17.96 0.89
N PHE A 92 -7.31 -17.65 0.43
CA PHE A 92 -8.43 -18.60 0.43
C PHE A 92 -8.12 -19.85 -0.42
N LEU A 93 -7.55 -19.68 -1.62
CA LEU A 93 -7.12 -20.81 -2.47
C LEU A 93 -6.08 -21.69 -1.74
N ASN A 94 -5.12 -21.06 -1.07
CA ASN A 94 -4.07 -21.74 -0.31
C ASN A 94 -4.66 -22.51 0.90
N VAL A 95 -5.50 -21.89 1.73
CA VAL A 95 -5.99 -22.46 3.00
C VAL A 95 -7.16 -23.43 2.80
N GLN A 96 -8.18 -23.06 2.02
CA GLN A 96 -9.43 -23.83 1.91
C GLN A 96 -9.40 -24.86 0.76
N GLU A 97 -8.65 -24.57 -0.32
CA GLU A 97 -8.55 -25.45 -1.49
C GLU A 97 -7.20 -26.17 -1.58
N GLN A 98 -6.30 -25.95 -0.61
CA GLN A 98 -4.94 -26.52 -0.55
C GLN A 98 -4.09 -26.23 -1.79
N LYS A 99 -4.44 -25.16 -2.53
CA LYS A 99 -3.76 -24.75 -3.76
C LYS A 99 -2.68 -23.74 -3.42
N THR A 100 -1.48 -24.23 -3.11
CA THR A 100 -0.33 -23.41 -2.67
C THR A 100 0.11 -22.36 -3.69
N THR A 101 -0.09 -22.64 -4.99
CA THR A 101 0.20 -21.72 -6.09
C THR A 101 -1.03 -21.46 -6.97
N PHE A 102 -1.14 -20.25 -7.50
CA PHE A 102 -2.25 -19.81 -8.33
C PHE A 102 -1.78 -18.88 -9.45
N ASN A 103 -2.57 -18.74 -10.51
CA ASN A 103 -2.35 -17.77 -11.58
C ASN A 103 -3.38 -16.63 -11.55
N GLY A 104 -3.22 -15.63 -12.42
CA GLY A 104 -4.14 -14.50 -12.49
C GLY A 104 -5.58 -14.84 -12.91
N GLU A 105 -5.80 -15.91 -13.67
CA GLU A 105 -7.14 -16.34 -14.09
C GLU A 105 -7.88 -17.09 -12.98
N ASP A 106 -7.17 -17.87 -12.15
CA ASP A 106 -7.73 -18.50 -10.95
C ASP A 106 -8.41 -17.44 -10.05
N ILE A 107 -7.69 -16.34 -9.78
CA ILE A 107 -8.21 -15.24 -8.96
C ILE A 107 -9.45 -14.60 -9.61
N LYS A 108 -9.44 -14.35 -10.93
CA LYS A 108 -10.61 -13.79 -11.65
C LYS A 108 -11.82 -14.70 -11.61
N ALA A 109 -11.65 -16.01 -11.73
CA ALA A 109 -12.73 -16.98 -11.61
C ALA A 109 -13.38 -16.92 -10.21
N ARG A 110 -12.56 -16.73 -9.16
CA ARG A 110 -13.01 -16.64 -7.78
C ARG A 110 -13.75 -15.35 -7.44
N PHE A 111 -13.44 -14.21 -8.07
CA PHE A 111 -14.30 -13.01 -7.98
C PHE A 111 -15.75 -13.33 -8.38
N LYS A 112 -15.94 -14.05 -9.49
CA LYS A 112 -17.28 -14.46 -9.96
C LYS A 112 -17.98 -15.40 -8.97
N SER A 113 -17.28 -16.38 -8.39
CA SER A 113 -17.89 -17.30 -7.40
C SER A 113 -18.20 -16.63 -6.05
N ALA A 114 -17.50 -15.56 -5.69
CA ALA A 114 -17.84 -14.73 -4.52
C ALA A 114 -19.08 -13.83 -4.74
N ALA A 115 -19.58 -13.74 -5.98
CA ALA A 115 -20.51 -12.71 -6.45
C ALA A 115 -19.96 -11.27 -6.25
N GLU A 116 -18.64 -11.12 -6.39
CA GLU A 116 -17.93 -9.84 -6.35
C GLU A 116 -17.63 -9.35 -7.78
N PRO A 117 -17.70 -8.03 -8.06
CA PRO A 117 -17.38 -7.51 -9.39
C PRO A 117 -15.89 -7.66 -9.70
N THR A 118 -15.57 -8.32 -10.82
CA THR A 118 -14.20 -8.46 -11.30
C THR A 118 -13.55 -7.08 -11.52
N PRO A 119 -12.31 -6.83 -11.04
CA PRO A 119 -11.62 -5.56 -11.23
C PRO A 119 -11.51 -5.15 -12.71
N ALA A 120 -12.08 -3.99 -13.07
CA ALA A 120 -12.07 -3.45 -14.43
C ALA A 120 -10.65 -3.17 -15.00
N ASN A 121 -9.62 -3.15 -14.14
CA ASN A 121 -8.21 -3.16 -14.54
C ASN A 121 -7.42 -4.14 -13.65
N PHE A 122 -7.82 -5.42 -13.68
CA PHE A 122 -7.17 -6.49 -12.94
C PHE A 122 -5.63 -6.52 -13.10
N PRO A 123 -5.02 -6.38 -14.30
CA PRO A 123 -3.56 -6.43 -14.42
C PRO A 123 -2.83 -5.34 -13.62
N ARG A 124 -3.40 -4.12 -13.57
CA ARG A 124 -2.86 -3.02 -12.74
C ARG A 124 -2.96 -3.33 -11.26
N ASP A 125 -4.13 -3.80 -10.81
CA ASP A 125 -4.35 -4.08 -9.38
C ASP A 125 -3.48 -5.27 -8.93
N PHE A 126 -3.33 -6.31 -9.76
CA PHE A 126 -2.42 -7.43 -9.51
C PHE A 126 -0.95 -6.99 -9.46
N ALA A 127 -0.49 -6.13 -10.39
CA ALA A 127 0.86 -5.57 -10.34
C ALA A 127 1.13 -4.73 -9.08
N LEU A 128 0.12 -4.08 -8.49
CA LEU A 128 0.24 -3.40 -7.20
C LEU A 128 0.38 -4.38 -6.03
N VAL A 129 -0.29 -5.54 -6.09
CA VAL A 129 -0.14 -6.60 -5.08
C VAL A 129 1.28 -7.19 -5.07
N LEU A 130 1.83 -7.45 -6.27
CA LEU A 130 3.24 -7.85 -6.44
C LEU A 130 4.20 -6.75 -5.93
N LYS A 131 3.97 -5.49 -6.31
CA LYS A 131 4.80 -4.36 -5.88
C LYS A 131 4.79 -4.14 -4.36
N ASN A 132 3.67 -4.43 -3.69
CA ASN A 132 3.57 -4.37 -2.24
C ASN A 132 4.23 -5.58 -1.54
N GLY A 133 4.70 -6.58 -2.29
CA GLY A 133 5.29 -7.80 -1.77
C GLY A 133 4.29 -8.71 -1.04
N TRP A 134 2.98 -8.56 -1.29
CA TRP A 134 1.93 -9.38 -0.67
C TRP A 134 1.78 -10.75 -1.35
N VAL A 135 2.05 -10.78 -2.66
CA VAL A 135 2.14 -11.98 -3.49
C VAL A 135 3.51 -11.93 -4.18
N ALA A 136 4.11 -13.09 -4.40
CA ALA A 136 5.35 -13.25 -5.17
C ALA A 136 5.14 -14.29 -6.28
N GLU A 137 5.93 -14.20 -7.34
CA GLU A 137 6.01 -15.23 -8.37
C GLU A 137 6.84 -16.41 -7.86
N ASP A 138 6.44 -17.62 -8.24
CA ASP A 138 7.14 -18.86 -7.92
C ASP A 138 8.40 -18.98 -8.81
N PRO A 139 9.62 -19.12 -8.23
CA PRO A 139 10.85 -19.22 -9.01
C PRO A 139 10.92 -20.47 -9.90
N ASP A 140 10.19 -21.53 -9.55
CA ASP A 140 10.21 -22.81 -10.28
C ASP A 140 9.11 -22.87 -11.37
N ALA A 141 8.15 -21.95 -11.35
CA ALA A 141 6.97 -21.98 -12.23
C ALA A 141 6.48 -20.59 -12.65
N THR A 142 7.12 -19.99 -13.67
CA THR A 142 6.75 -18.69 -14.27
C THR A 142 5.25 -18.54 -14.51
N GLY A 143 4.66 -17.44 -14.05
CA GLY A 143 3.22 -17.18 -14.11
C GLY A 143 2.38 -17.87 -13.02
N SER A 144 3.01 -18.64 -12.13
CA SER A 144 2.43 -19.12 -10.87
C SER A 144 2.87 -18.23 -9.72
N TYR A 145 1.99 -18.02 -8.75
CA TYR A 145 2.19 -17.07 -7.67
C TYR A 145 1.76 -17.67 -6.32
N TYR A 146 2.34 -17.19 -5.23
CA TYR A 146 2.01 -17.59 -3.86
C TYR A 146 1.88 -16.37 -2.93
N VAL A 147 1.12 -16.50 -1.85
CA VAL A 147 0.98 -15.45 -0.82
C VAL A 147 2.21 -15.44 0.08
N THR A 148 2.84 -14.28 0.22
CA THR A 148 4.04 -14.13 1.06
C THR A 148 3.68 -13.99 2.54
N LYS A 149 4.68 -14.10 3.43
CA LYS A 149 4.52 -13.76 4.85
C LYS A 149 3.96 -12.33 5.04
N THR A 150 4.40 -11.37 4.24
CA THR A 150 3.92 -9.98 4.27
C THR A 150 2.46 -9.88 3.82
N GLY A 151 2.02 -10.70 2.85
CA GLY A 151 0.63 -10.80 2.43
C GLY A 151 -0.29 -11.32 3.53
N ARG A 152 0.13 -12.39 4.22
CA ARG A 152 -0.60 -12.94 5.38
C ARG A 152 -0.70 -11.92 6.53
N SER A 153 0.41 -11.31 6.93
CA SER A 153 0.37 -10.26 7.96
C SER A 153 -0.48 -9.03 7.58
N ALA A 154 -0.65 -8.75 6.28
CA ALA A 154 -1.57 -7.70 5.81
C ALA A 154 -3.05 -8.14 5.92
N LEU A 155 -3.36 -9.42 5.71
CA LEU A 155 -4.68 -10.00 5.94
C LEU A 155 -5.04 -10.00 7.43
N ASP A 156 -4.14 -10.50 8.29
CA ASP A 156 -4.31 -10.56 9.75
C ASP A 156 -4.55 -9.15 10.34
N GLY A 157 -3.86 -8.15 9.80
CA GLY A 157 -4.03 -6.74 10.16
C GLY A 157 -5.23 -6.03 9.52
N HIS A 158 -6.13 -6.75 8.83
CA HIS A 158 -7.26 -6.20 8.05
C HIS A 158 -6.87 -5.05 7.11
N PHE A 159 -5.68 -5.14 6.50
CA PHE A 159 -5.05 -4.11 5.66
C PHE A 159 -4.88 -2.72 6.31
N GLY A 160 -4.94 -2.67 7.66
CA GLY A 160 -4.76 -1.47 8.46
C GLY A 160 -3.46 -0.73 8.14
N ASN A 161 -3.59 0.47 7.58
CA ASN A 161 -2.51 1.40 7.20
C ASN A 161 -1.55 0.95 6.07
N ALA A 162 -1.31 -0.34 5.85
CA ALA A 162 -0.38 -0.84 4.82
C ALA A 162 -0.73 -0.30 3.41
N SER A 163 -2.02 -0.20 3.08
CA SER A 163 -2.47 0.27 1.75
C SER A 163 -2.46 1.80 1.55
N ARG A 164 -1.85 2.57 2.47
CA ARG A 164 -1.59 4.03 2.31
C ARG A 164 -0.11 4.36 2.05
N GLY A 165 0.81 3.44 2.30
CA GLY A 165 2.27 3.67 2.35
C GLY A 165 3.07 3.31 1.10
N GLY A 166 2.50 3.40 -0.10
CA GLY A 166 3.19 3.05 -1.36
C GLY A 166 4.24 4.08 -1.82
N GLY A 167 5.11 4.55 -0.91
CA GLY A 167 5.98 5.70 -1.17
C GLY A 167 6.95 6.14 -0.07
N SER A 168 7.55 5.23 0.71
CA SER A 168 8.82 5.51 1.40
C SER A 168 9.51 4.26 1.98
N THR A 169 10.52 3.76 1.28
CA THR A 169 11.62 3.03 1.92
C THR A 169 12.51 4.03 2.67
N SER A 170 12.11 4.40 3.87
CA SER A 170 12.96 5.15 4.82
C SER A 170 12.80 4.57 6.23
N ALA A 171 13.43 3.41 6.45
CA ALA A 171 13.47 2.76 7.75
C ALA A 171 14.53 3.40 8.67
N ARG A 172 14.08 4.18 9.67
CA ARG A 172 14.64 4.33 11.05
C ARG A 172 14.03 5.55 11.76
N GLY A 173 13.49 5.36 12.98
CA GLY A 173 13.16 6.50 13.87
C GLY A 173 11.95 6.31 14.80
N TYR A 174 12.18 5.73 15.97
CA TYR A 174 11.29 5.65 17.15
C TYR A 174 11.40 6.97 17.98
N SER A 175 10.40 7.57 18.64
CA SER A 175 8.98 7.26 18.97
C SER A 175 8.15 8.60 18.96
N GLY A 176 6.92 8.79 19.46
CA GLY A 176 5.94 8.03 20.28
C GLY A 176 4.87 8.99 20.89
N ARG A 177 3.97 8.45 21.72
CA ARG A 177 3.01 9.14 22.65
C ARG A 177 1.62 9.59 22.16
N ILE A 178 0.69 8.65 22.39
CA ILE A 178 -0.74 8.65 22.72
C ILE A 178 -1.32 9.94 23.37
N GLU A 179 -2.57 10.29 22.99
CA GLU A 179 -3.79 10.63 23.81
C GLU A 179 -4.73 11.59 23.01
N SER A 180 -6.06 11.70 23.17
CA SER A 180 -7.20 10.78 23.37
C SER A 180 -8.43 11.65 23.73
N SER A 181 -9.52 11.63 22.95
CA SER A 181 -10.93 11.99 23.28
C SER A 181 -11.69 12.18 21.96
N SER A 182 -12.76 11.47 21.58
CA SER A 182 -14.04 11.10 22.21
C SER A 182 -15.19 12.10 21.94
N ASP A 183 -16.29 11.56 21.40
CA ASP A 183 -17.66 12.10 21.28
C ASP A 183 -17.89 13.36 20.40
N LYS A 184 -18.75 13.32 19.36
CA LYS A 184 -20.19 13.02 19.45
C LYS A 184 -20.81 12.54 18.12
N ALA A 185 -21.95 11.87 18.25
CA ALA A 185 -22.81 11.46 17.14
C ALA A 185 -24.01 12.40 16.94
N SER A 186 -24.43 12.58 15.69
CA SER A 186 -25.85 12.66 15.31
C SER A 186 -26.01 12.45 13.80
N LEU A 187 -27.11 11.78 13.42
CA LEU A 187 -27.49 11.57 12.02
C LEU A 187 -27.93 12.90 11.36
N GLU A 188 -27.79 12.98 10.04
CA GLU A 188 -28.87 13.35 9.11
C GLU A 188 -28.48 12.86 7.69
N ALA A 189 -29.48 12.49 6.87
CA ALA A 189 -29.27 11.74 5.64
C ALA A 189 -29.57 12.56 4.38
N HIS A 190 -28.56 12.93 3.59
CA HIS A 190 -28.74 13.66 2.33
C HIS A 190 -27.88 13.14 1.17
N GLY A 191 -28.53 12.98 0.01
CA GLY A 191 -27.92 13.14 -1.33
C GLY A 191 -26.81 12.17 -1.76
N ARG A 192 -27.18 11.12 -2.50
CA ARG A 192 -26.23 10.39 -3.37
C ARG A 192 -25.69 11.34 -4.44
N THR A 193 -24.50 11.90 -4.21
CA THR A 193 -23.82 12.77 -5.19
C THR A 193 -23.38 11.93 -6.40
N PRO A 194 -23.66 12.37 -7.66
CA PRO A 194 -23.29 11.61 -8.84
C PRO A 194 -21.77 11.46 -8.95
N GLY A 195 -21.32 10.25 -9.25
CA GLY A 195 -19.91 9.87 -9.18
C GLY A 195 -19.03 10.72 -10.09
N SER A 196 -18.20 11.57 -9.48
CA SER A 196 -17.18 12.35 -10.19
C SER A 196 -16.24 11.40 -10.93
N GLN A 197 -16.39 11.34 -12.26
CA GLN A 197 -15.45 10.63 -13.12
C GLN A 197 -14.08 11.25 -12.94
N ARG A 198 -13.19 10.54 -12.24
CA ARG A 198 -11.76 10.88 -12.14
C ARG A 198 -11.16 10.87 -13.55
N ARG A 199 -11.21 12.03 -14.21
CA ARG A 199 -10.51 12.29 -15.46
C ARG A 199 -9.07 11.84 -15.29
N ARG A 200 -8.64 10.90 -16.13
CA ARG A 200 -7.25 10.44 -16.13
C ARG A 200 -6.39 11.68 -16.37
N ASN A 201 -5.58 12.05 -15.37
CA ASN A 201 -4.63 13.16 -15.52
C ASN A 201 -3.67 12.80 -16.65
N GLY A 202 -3.93 13.32 -17.85
CA GLY A 202 -2.99 13.28 -18.97
C GLY A 202 -1.68 13.88 -18.48
N GLY A 203 -0.56 13.24 -18.84
CA GLY A 203 0.76 13.62 -18.33
C GLY A 203 0.96 15.13 -18.42
N SER A 204 1.16 15.77 -17.26
CA SER A 204 1.28 17.22 -17.16
C SER A 204 2.41 17.67 -18.08
N LYS A 205 2.02 18.33 -19.19
CA LYS A 205 2.98 18.87 -20.16
C LYS A 205 3.89 19.83 -19.40
N THR A 206 5.20 19.65 -19.55
CA THR A 206 6.20 20.55 -18.97
C THR A 206 5.92 21.97 -19.45
N THR A 207 5.50 22.84 -18.54
CA THR A 207 5.18 24.23 -18.84
C THR A 207 6.47 24.93 -19.28
N ASN A 208 6.42 25.62 -20.42
CA ASN A 208 7.55 26.41 -20.90
C ASN A 208 7.58 27.72 -20.11
N TRP A 209 8.47 27.79 -19.10
CA TRP A 209 8.60 28.96 -18.24
C TRP A 209 9.49 30.02 -18.89
N ARG A 210 9.01 31.26 -18.96
CA ARG A 210 9.78 32.42 -19.41
C ARG A 210 10.38 33.15 -18.20
N ILE A 211 11.53 33.78 -18.41
CA ILE A 211 12.17 34.69 -17.45
C ILE A 211 11.58 36.09 -17.64
N VAL A 212 11.29 36.78 -16.52
CA VAL A 212 10.74 38.15 -16.51
C VAL A 212 11.84 39.10 -16.03
N GLU A 213 12.63 39.64 -16.96
CA GLU A 213 13.83 40.42 -16.64
C GLU A 213 13.54 41.64 -15.74
N ALA A 214 12.40 42.30 -15.98
CA ALA A 214 11.94 43.48 -15.25
C ALA A 214 11.18 43.18 -13.93
N LEU A 215 11.31 41.98 -13.36
CA LEU A 215 10.61 41.60 -12.11
C LEU A 215 11.20 42.29 -10.86
N LEU A 216 12.52 42.44 -10.81
CA LEU A 216 13.27 43.07 -9.71
C LEU A 216 14.51 43.76 -10.28
N ASP A 217 14.85 44.90 -9.69
CA ASP A 217 16.14 45.58 -9.86
C ASP A 217 17.29 44.82 -9.16
N GLU A 218 18.53 45.23 -9.38
CA GLU A 218 19.69 44.55 -8.82
C GLU A 218 19.74 44.55 -7.27
N PRO A 219 19.42 45.63 -6.53
CA PRO A 219 19.33 45.55 -5.06
C PRO A 219 18.18 44.65 -4.59
N GLY A 220 17.02 44.65 -5.26
CA GLY A 220 15.93 43.71 -4.97
C GLY A 220 16.33 42.25 -5.19
N ARG A 221 17.10 41.95 -6.25
CA ARG A 221 17.66 40.62 -6.53
C ARG A 221 18.65 40.16 -5.45
N ALA A 222 19.51 41.06 -4.96
CA ALA A 222 20.41 40.78 -3.85
C ALA A 222 19.62 40.50 -2.55
N SER A 223 18.67 41.37 -2.20
CA SER A 223 17.80 41.21 -1.02
C SER A 223 17.03 39.88 -1.04
N LEU A 224 16.53 39.46 -2.21
CA LEU A 224 15.85 38.18 -2.38
C LEU A 224 16.77 36.97 -2.17
N LYS A 225 18.01 37.02 -2.69
CA LYS A 225 19.04 35.98 -2.49
C LYS A 225 19.39 35.81 -1.01
N ASP A 226 19.69 36.91 -0.33
CA ASP A 226 20.09 36.88 1.07
C ASP A 226 18.97 36.38 1.98
N PHE A 227 17.73 36.85 1.76
CA PHE A 227 16.55 36.39 2.50
C PHE A 227 16.26 34.90 2.29
N TYR A 228 16.40 34.40 1.06
CA TYR A 228 16.22 32.97 0.77
C TYR A 228 17.31 32.09 1.42
N ARG A 229 18.56 32.58 1.45
CA ARG A 229 19.69 31.90 2.11
C ARG A 229 19.52 31.84 3.64
N ASP A 230 18.99 32.90 4.24
CA ASP A 230 18.64 32.96 5.67
C ASP A 230 17.55 31.94 6.02
N LYS A 231 16.43 31.95 5.29
CA LYS A 231 15.24 31.16 5.62
C LYS A 231 15.37 29.65 5.37
N ARG A 232 16.33 29.21 4.55
CA ARG A 232 16.66 27.79 4.26
C ARG A 232 15.43 26.87 4.05
N PRO A 233 14.45 27.23 3.18
CA PRO A 233 13.22 26.44 2.98
C PRO A 233 13.51 25.02 2.46
N ARG A 234 13.02 24.00 3.18
CA ARG A 234 13.31 22.57 2.93
C ARG A 234 12.39 21.98 1.85
N ASN A 235 11.09 22.31 1.86
CA ASN A 235 10.10 21.73 0.95
C ASN A 235 9.61 22.71 -0.15
N GLN A 236 9.00 22.20 -1.22
CA GLN A 236 8.58 23.03 -2.37
C GLN A 236 7.54 24.10 -2.03
N ASN A 237 6.67 23.85 -1.03
CA ASN A 237 5.66 24.81 -0.60
C ASN A 237 6.32 25.96 0.19
N GLU A 238 7.26 25.65 1.09
CA GLU A 238 8.08 26.64 1.80
C GLU A 238 8.90 27.49 0.84
N GLN A 239 9.52 26.87 -0.17
CA GLN A 239 10.31 27.59 -1.18
C GLN A 239 9.46 28.61 -1.94
N VAL A 240 8.25 28.21 -2.38
CA VAL A 240 7.31 29.14 -3.02
C VAL A 240 6.77 30.18 -2.03
N ALA A 241 6.52 29.84 -0.76
CA ALA A 241 6.07 30.78 0.26
C ALA A 241 7.12 31.87 0.56
N VAL A 242 8.38 31.50 0.78
CA VAL A 242 9.50 32.44 1.01
C VAL A 242 9.65 33.40 -0.16
N LEU A 243 9.64 32.89 -1.40
CA LEU A 243 9.75 33.72 -2.60
C LEU A 243 8.53 34.64 -2.78
N ALA A 244 7.31 34.12 -2.64
CA ALA A 244 6.08 34.93 -2.78
C ALA A 244 5.97 36.02 -1.68
N PHE A 245 6.40 35.72 -0.45
CA PHE A 245 6.46 36.68 0.65
C PHE A 245 7.43 37.81 0.33
N LYS A 246 8.68 37.51 -0.04
CA LYS A 246 9.69 38.54 -0.28
C LYS A 246 9.42 39.33 -1.57
N LEU A 247 8.85 38.71 -2.60
CA LEU A 247 8.36 39.44 -3.78
C LEU A 247 7.22 40.40 -3.44
N LYS A 248 6.28 40.03 -2.56
CA LYS A 248 5.20 40.90 -2.09
C LYS A 248 5.76 42.14 -1.37
N GLU A 249 6.77 41.96 -0.54
CA GLU A 249 7.47 43.04 0.16
C GLU A 249 8.18 43.99 -0.83
N LEU A 250 8.98 43.44 -1.75
CA LEU A 250 9.81 44.22 -2.68
C LEU A 250 9.00 44.93 -3.79
N THR A 251 7.89 44.35 -4.24
CA THR A 251 7.11 44.88 -5.38
C THR A 251 5.79 45.53 -4.97
N ALA A 252 5.43 45.50 -3.68
CA ALA A 252 4.11 45.86 -3.13
C ALA A 252 2.91 45.12 -3.78
N ARG A 253 3.13 44.07 -4.57
CA ARG A 253 2.07 43.31 -5.26
C ARG A 253 1.60 42.11 -4.44
N PRO A 254 0.29 41.85 -4.33
CA PRO A 254 -0.24 40.75 -3.53
C PRO A 254 -0.12 39.37 -4.17
N GLY A 255 0.19 39.27 -5.48
CA GLY A 255 0.18 38.01 -6.20
C GLY A 255 1.05 37.94 -7.45
N PHE A 256 1.55 36.74 -7.70
CA PHE A 256 2.58 36.42 -8.69
C PHE A 256 2.18 35.23 -9.56
N ASP A 257 2.41 35.30 -10.86
CA ASP A 257 2.20 34.16 -11.74
C ASP A 257 3.37 33.15 -11.70
N GLY A 258 3.23 32.04 -12.44
CA GLY A 258 4.26 31.00 -12.48
C GLY A 258 5.57 31.42 -13.18
N HIS A 259 5.56 32.43 -14.05
CA HIS A 259 6.77 32.97 -14.69
C HIS A 259 7.52 33.88 -13.72
N GLU A 260 6.80 34.71 -12.96
CA GLU A 260 7.37 35.56 -11.91
C GLU A 260 8.01 34.70 -10.80
N ILE A 261 7.31 33.67 -10.32
CA ILE A 261 7.87 32.72 -9.34
C ILE A 261 9.04 31.92 -9.91
N HIS A 262 8.99 31.45 -11.16
CA HIS A 262 10.14 30.79 -11.79
C HIS A 262 11.36 31.71 -11.90
N THR A 263 11.15 32.97 -12.28
CA THR A 263 12.22 33.99 -12.33
C THR A 263 12.85 34.18 -10.96
N ALA A 264 12.04 34.24 -9.90
CA ALA A 264 12.55 34.30 -8.53
C ALA A 264 13.38 33.06 -8.13
N PHE A 265 12.98 31.85 -8.54
CA PHE A 265 13.81 30.63 -8.39
C PHE A 265 15.16 30.76 -9.11
N GLN A 266 15.20 31.34 -10.32
CA GLN A 266 16.47 31.58 -11.04
C GLN A 266 17.34 32.62 -10.32
N ILE A 267 16.75 33.71 -9.83
CA ILE A 267 17.48 34.75 -9.07
C ILE A 267 18.17 34.15 -7.84
N VAL A 268 17.49 33.28 -7.07
CA VAL A 268 18.08 32.63 -5.88
C VAL A 268 18.91 31.37 -6.18
N ASN A 269 19.12 31.05 -7.46
CA ASN A 269 19.81 29.84 -7.94
C ASN A 269 19.26 28.52 -7.34
N ALA A 270 17.94 28.43 -7.18
CA ALA A 270 17.27 27.25 -6.66
C ALA A 270 16.52 26.47 -7.76
N LYS A 271 16.47 25.14 -7.61
CA LYS A 271 15.85 24.25 -8.60
C LYS A 271 14.34 24.45 -8.64
N THR A 272 13.84 25.04 -9.73
CA THR A 272 12.40 25.24 -9.95
C THR A 272 11.65 23.90 -9.94
N PRO A 273 10.51 23.76 -9.22
CA PRO A 273 9.65 22.58 -9.29
C PRO A 273 9.16 22.28 -10.71
N ARG A 274 9.14 21.00 -11.11
CA ARG A 274 8.71 20.55 -12.45
C ARG A 274 7.29 20.99 -12.82
N ASN A 275 6.42 21.23 -11.83
CA ASN A 275 5.04 21.67 -12.02
C ASN A 275 4.64 22.68 -10.93
N LEU A 276 5.02 23.96 -11.11
CA LEU A 276 4.62 25.05 -10.20
C LEU A 276 3.10 25.17 -10.02
N VAL A 277 2.30 24.92 -11.06
CA VAL A 277 0.82 24.95 -10.96
C VAL A 277 0.32 23.89 -9.98
N GLY A 278 0.94 22.70 -9.99
CA GLY A 278 0.69 21.65 -8.99
C GLY A 278 1.09 22.08 -7.57
N VAL A 279 2.22 22.77 -7.41
CA VAL A 279 2.64 23.32 -6.11
C VAL A 279 1.64 24.37 -5.62
N PHE A 280 1.18 25.30 -6.46
CA PHE A 280 0.14 26.27 -6.09
C PHE A 280 -1.18 25.59 -5.68
N GLY A 281 -1.56 24.51 -6.35
CA GLY A 281 -2.71 23.67 -5.97
C GLY A 281 -2.54 23.04 -4.59
N ASN A 282 -1.36 22.45 -4.31
CA ASN A 282 -1.04 21.87 -3.01
C ASN A 282 -1.01 22.92 -1.88
N MET A 283 -0.45 24.10 -2.15
CA MET A 283 -0.42 25.23 -1.21
C MET A 283 -1.83 25.75 -0.93
N THR A 284 -2.67 25.87 -1.94
CA THR A 284 -4.09 26.25 -1.79
C THR A 284 -4.84 25.21 -0.93
N GLY A 285 -4.66 23.92 -1.20
CA GLY A 285 -5.23 22.83 -0.39
C GLY A 285 -4.70 22.76 1.05
N SER A 286 -3.49 23.27 1.30
CA SER A 286 -2.88 23.37 2.64
C SER A 286 -3.27 24.66 3.40
N GLY A 287 -4.07 25.53 2.77
CA GLY A 287 -4.46 26.82 3.31
C GLY A 287 -3.33 27.84 3.39
N LEU A 288 -2.33 27.77 2.49
CA LEU A 288 -1.18 28.70 2.42
C LEU A 288 -1.38 29.85 1.42
N GLY A 289 -2.52 29.89 0.72
CA GLY A 289 -2.80 30.92 -0.26
C GLY A 289 -3.99 30.55 -1.13
N LYS A 290 -4.19 31.33 -2.19
CA LYS A 290 -5.20 31.09 -3.22
C LYS A 290 -4.66 31.45 -4.59
N VAL A 291 -5.14 30.78 -5.62
CA VAL A 291 -4.87 31.15 -7.02
C VAL A 291 -6.05 31.97 -7.53
N MET A 292 -5.81 33.23 -7.91
CA MET A 292 -6.78 34.11 -8.59
C MET A 292 -6.12 34.61 -9.87
N ASP A 293 -6.82 34.60 -10.99
CA ASP A 293 -6.31 35.08 -12.29
C ASP A 293 -4.95 34.50 -12.71
N LYS A 294 -4.75 33.20 -12.42
CA LYS A 294 -3.49 32.45 -12.61
C LYS A 294 -2.31 32.93 -11.75
N LYS A 295 -2.53 33.89 -10.85
CA LYS A 295 -1.54 34.38 -9.87
C LYS A 295 -1.76 33.71 -8.51
N PHE A 296 -0.68 33.23 -7.91
CA PHE A 296 -0.68 32.77 -6.54
C PHE A 296 -0.59 33.96 -5.60
N ILE A 297 -1.52 34.03 -4.65
CA ILE A 297 -1.62 35.04 -3.59
C ILE A 297 -1.40 34.32 -2.27
N ALA A 298 -0.24 34.58 -1.65
CA ALA A 298 0.07 34.08 -0.32
C ALA A 298 -0.89 34.70 0.71
N ASN A 299 -1.36 33.88 1.66
CA ASN A 299 -2.20 34.36 2.76
C ASN A 299 -1.39 34.51 4.06
N PHE A 300 -2.05 35.00 5.12
CA PHE A 300 -1.42 35.19 6.44
C PHE A 300 -0.66 33.95 6.92
N LYS A 301 -1.20 32.73 6.76
CA LYS A 301 -0.54 31.48 7.18
C LYS A 301 0.78 31.22 6.44
N ALA A 302 0.91 31.59 5.17
CA ALA A 302 2.19 31.51 4.47
C ALA A 302 3.19 32.58 4.94
N GLU A 303 2.72 33.77 5.33
CA GLU A 303 3.60 34.77 5.96
C GLU A 303 4.08 34.32 7.34
N ASP A 304 3.19 33.71 8.11
CA ASP A 304 3.42 33.21 9.46
C ASP A 304 4.55 32.18 9.49
N ILE A 305 4.48 31.16 8.63
CA ILE A 305 5.54 30.16 8.42
C ILE A 305 6.88 30.83 8.04
N VAL A 306 6.86 31.82 7.14
CA VAL A 306 8.08 32.52 6.71
C VAL A 306 8.66 33.41 7.81
N LYS A 307 7.83 33.95 8.71
CA LYS A 307 8.27 34.81 9.82
C LYS A 307 8.75 34.01 11.03
N HIS A 308 8.04 32.94 11.40
CA HIS A 308 8.18 32.26 12.69
C HIS A 308 8.76 30.84 12.61
N ASP A 309 8.47 30.08 11.55
CA ASP A 309 8.92 28.67 11.42
C ASP A 309 10.23 28.52 10.63
N LEU A 310 10.66 29.57 9.93
CA LEU A 310 11.88 29.61 9.11
C LEU A 310 12.87 30.67 9.64
N PRO A 311 14.17 30.37 9.80
CA PRO A 311 14.83 29.10 9.49
C PRO A 311 14.37 27.95 10.41
N PRO A 312 14.31 26.71 9.89
CA PRO A 312 13.98 25.57 10.71
C PRO A 312 15.04 25.42 11.80
N LYS A 313 14.61 25.19 13.05
CA LYS A 313 15.54 24.91 14.15
C LYS A 313 16.48 23.77 13.76
N ASP A 314 17.77 23.94 14.03
CA ASP A 314 18.75 22.88 13.79
C ASP A 314 18.60 21.82 14.89
N ASP A 315 17.75 20.82 14.62
CA ASP A 315 17.37 19.69 15.51
C ASP A 315 18.55 18.81 16.02
N LYS A 316 19.79 19.25 15.85
CA LYS A 316 21.03 18.50 16.10
C LYS A 316 21.91 19.03 17.23
N ASN A 317 21.70 20.24 17.74
CA ASN A 317 22.58 20.83 18.75
C ASN A 317 22.07 20.71 20.20
N ASP A 318 20.85 20.22 20.43
CA ASP A 318 20.27 20.05 21.78
C ASP A 318 20.35 18.58 22.27
N ARG A 319 21.45 17.87 21.97
CA ARG A 319 21.67 16.45 22.34
C ARG A 319 23.08 16.14 22.89
N ASP A 320 23.78 17.16 23.39
CA ASP A 320 24.99 17.03 24.20
C ASP A 320 24.65 17.22 25.70
#